data_AF-A0A1G0E7M1-F1
#
_entry.id   AF-A0A1G0E7M1-F1
#
_cell.length_a   1.000
_cell.length_b   1.000
_cell.length_c   1.000
_cell.angle_alpha   90.00
_cell.angle_beta   90.00
_cell.angle_gamma   90.00
#
_symmetry.space_group_name_H-M   'P 1'
#
loop_
_entity.id
_entity.type
_entity.pdbx_description
1 polymer ?
#
loop_
_entity_poly.entity_id
_entity_poly.type
_entity_poly.pdbx_seq_one_letter_code
_entity_poly.pdbx_strand_id
1 'polypeptide(L)'
;MIMLTKFGNPYIPQKNYIDFDPSDFIKNRIALARMKAKITQTSLAKSLNVSQAYISKIENDEYKITEKLFAKVNGVIEKISKGVK
;
A
#
# COMPACT_ATOMS: atom_id res chain seq x y z
N MET A 1 -22.47 -43.05 20.37
CA MET A 1 -21.08 -43.16 19.89
C MET A 1 -21.13 -43.70 18.47
N ILE A 2 -21.07 -42.84 17.46
CA ILE A 2 -20.98 -43.23 16.04
C ILE A 2 -19.74 -42.51 15.50
N MET A 3 -18.77 -43.28 15.00
CA MET A 3 -17.52 -42.78 14.45
C MET A 3 -17.78 -41.96 13.19
N LEU A 4 -17.40 -40.68 13.20
CA LEU A 4 -17.23 -39.86 12.00
C LEU A 4 -15.76 -39.94 11.59
N THR A 5 -15.44 -40.75 10.59
CA THR A 5 -14.14 -40.67 9.92
C THR A 5 -14.31 -40.62 8.41
N LYS A 6 -13.60 -39.66 7.80
CA LYS A 6 -13.12 -39.62 6.40
C LYS A 6 -14.05 -39.03 5.34
N PHE A 7 -14.34 -37.74 5.44
CA PHE A 7 -14.22 -36.89 4.25
C PHE A 7 -12.79 -36.35 4.25
N GLY A 8 -11.98 -36.84 3.32
CA GLY A 8 -10.60 -36.39 3.15
C GLY A 8 -10.61 -34.87 2.99
N ASN A 9 -9.90 -34.20 3.89
CA ASN A 9 -9.52 -32.80 3.70
C ASN A 9 -8.81 -32.72 2.35
N PRO A 10 -9.37 -32.07 1.31
CA PRO A 10 -8.66 -31.94 0.04
C PRO A 10 -7.39 -31.18 0.37
N TYR A 11 -6.25 -31.86 0.25
CA TYR A 11 -4.96 -31.24 0.40
C TYR A 11 -4.88 -30.15 -0.66
N ILE A 12 -5.14 -28.89 -0.28
CA ILE A 12 -4.82 -27.74 -1.10
C ILE A 12 -3.30 -27.71 -1.04
N PRO A 13 -2.55 -28.08 -2.10
CA PRO A 13 -1.12 -27.88 -2.09
C PRO A 13 -0.93 -26.41 -1.76
N GLN A 14 -0.22 -26.11 -0.68
CA GLN A 14 0.11 -24.75 -0.28
C GLN A 14 0.87 -24.16 -1.47
N LYS A 15 0.14 -23.48 -2.36
CA LYS A 15 0.72 -22.77 -3.51
C LYS A 15 1.81 -21.91 -2.91
N ASN A 16 3.01 -21.97 -3.48
CA ASN A 16 4.13 -21.16 -3.09
C ASN A 16 3.73 -19.67 -3.14
N TYR A 17 3.26 -19.13 -2.02
CA TYR A 17 2.93 -17.71 -1.90
C TYR A 17 4.25 -16.98 -1.64
N ILE A 18 4.55 -16.00 -2.47
CA ILE A 18 5.64 -15.05 -2.23
C ILE A 18 5.11 -13.91 -1.36
N ASP A 19 5.96 -13.38 -0.49
CA ASP A 19 5.64 -12.16 0.25
C ASP A 19 5.41 -11.01 -0.73
N PHE A 20 4.35 -10.23 -0.50
CA PHE A 20 4.04 -9.08 -1.33
C PHE A 20 4.95 -7.90 -0.95
N ASP A 21 5.95 -7.61 -1.78
CA ASP A 21 6.69 -6.35 -1.74
C ASP A 21 6.15 -5.38 -2.80
N PRO A 22 5.52 -4.25 -2.41
CA PRO A 22 5.09 -3.23 -3.36
C PRO A 22 6.22 -2.73 -4.27
N SER A 23 7.48 -2.83 -3.84
CA SER A 23 8.65 -2.43 -4.62
C SER A 23 8.79 -3.23 -5.93
N ASP A 24 8.21 -4.42 -6.01
CA ASP A 24 8.26 -5.28 -7.21
C ASP A 24 7.30 -4.80 -8.31
N PHE A 25 6.29 -4.00 -7.97
CA PHE A 25 5.22 -3.61 -8.88
C PHE A 25 5.06 -2.09 -9.04
N ILE A 26 5.50 -1.31 -8.06
CA ILE A 26 5.24 0.13 -7.98
C ILE A 26 6.52 0.92 -8.27
N LYS A 27 6.55 1.59 -9.42
CA LYS A 27 7.66 2.46 -9.83
C LYS A 27 7.57 3.86 -9.22
N ASN A 28 6.34 4.32 -8.95
CA ASN A 28 6.11 5.63 -8.40
C ASN A 28 6.58 5.70 -6.94
N ARG A 29 7.63 6.49 -6.67
CA ARG A 29 8.22 6.63 -5.33
C ARG A 29 7.26 7.17 -4.26
N ILE A 30 6.25 7.99 -4.63
CA ILE A 30 5.22 8.46 -3.68
C ILE A 30 4.30 7.30 -3.29
N ALA A 31 3.80 6.57 -4.27
CA ALA A 31 2.94 5.41 -4.03
C ALA A 31 3.66 4.36 -3.19
N LEU A 32 4.93 4.08 -3.52
CA LEU A 32 5.76 3.13 -2.79
C LEU A 32 5.94 3.54 -1.32
N ALA A 33 6.33 4.80 -1.06
CA ALA A 33 6.49 5.31 0.31
C ALA A 33 5.18 5.23 1.10
N ARG A 34 4.06 5.61 0.47
CA ARG A 34 2.73 5.56 1.09
C ARG A 34 2.33 4.12 1.46
N MET A 35 2.52 3.17 0.54
CA MET A 35 2.17 1.76 0.75
C MET A 35 3.04 1.12 1.83
N LYS A 36 4.35 1.39 1.85
CA LYS A 36 5.24 0.95 2.93
C LYS A 36 4.82 1.50 4.29
N ALA A 37 4.30 2.73 4.32
CA ALA A 37 3.75 3.34 5.53
C ALA A 37 2.32 2.86 5.88
N LYS A 38 1.70 1.97 5.08
CA LYS A 38 0.32 1.49 5.25
C LYS A 38 -0.73 2.61 5.27
N ILE A 39 -0.48 3.68 4.53
CA ILE A 39 -1.35 4.87 4.45
C ILE A 39 -2.27 4.75 3.21
N THR A 40 -3.54 5.14 3.33
CA THR A 40 -4.47 5.16 2.18
C THR A 40 -4.32 6.48 1.40
N GLN A 41 -4.65 6.48 0.11
CA GLN A 41 -4.65 7.72 -0.69
C GLN A 41 -5.58 8.79 -0.08
N THR A 42 -6.73 8.39 0.44
CA THR A 42 -7.68 9.29 1.11
C THR A 42 -7.09 9.92 2.37
N SER A 43 -6.40 9.14 3.21
CA SER A 43 -5.76 9.68 4.42
C SER A 43 -4.64 10.66 4.07
N LEU A 44 -3.82 10.35 3.08
CA LEU A 44 -2.78 11.24 2.58
C LEU A 44 -3.37 12.53 2.00
N ALA A 45 -4.43 12.41 1.21
CA ALA A 45 -5.14 13.55 0.63
C ALA A 45 -5.68 14.50 1.71
N LYS A 46 -6.32 13.93 2.76
CA LYS A 46 -6.83 14.68 3.91
C LYS A 46 -5.71 15.46 4.61
N SER A 47 -4.57 14.84 4.88
CA SER A 47 -3.43 15.50 5.54
C SER A 47 -2.74 16.56 4.67
N LEU A 48 -2.83 16.44 3.34
CA LEU A 48 -2.31 17.43 2.39
C LEU A 48 -3.33 18.52 2.03
N ASN A 49 -4.58 18.41 2.50
CA ASN A 49 -5.70 19.26 2.10
C ASN A 49 -5.88 19.33 0.57
N VAL A 50 -5.90 18.17 -0.08
CA VAL A 50 -6.12 18.01 -1.53
C VAL A 50 -7.15 16.92 -1.79
N SER A 51 -7.62 16.78 -3.03
CA SER A 51 -8.52 15.69 -3.40
C SER A 51 -7.79 14.35 -3.47
N GLN A 52 -8.50 13.25 -3.21
CA GLN A 52 -7.95 11.91 -3.45
C GLN A 52 -7.62 11.69 -4.93
N ALA A 53 -8.40 12.28 -5.85
CA ALA A 53 -8.11 12.24 -7.29
C ALA A 53 -6.76 12.88 -7.65
N TYR A 54 -6.34 13.93 -6.93
CA TYR A 54 -5.01 14.51 -7.10
C TYR A 54 -3.92 13.52 -6.66
N ILE A 55 -4.11 12.82 -5.54
CA ILE A 55 -3.17 11.78 -5.08
C ILE A 55 -3.09 10.64 -6.11
N SER A 56 -4.22 10.16 -6.61
CA SER A 56 -4.26 9.16 -7.69
C SER A 56 -3.46 9.62 -8.92
N LYS A 57 -3.68 10.87 -9.35
CA LYS A 57 -2.97 11.45 -10.51
C LYS A 57 -1.46 11.49 -10.32
N ILE A 58 -0.95 11.88 -9.15
CA ILE A 58 0.50 11.94 -8.91
C ILE A 58 1.13 10.57 -8.63
N GLU A 59 0.34 9.57 -8.28
CA GLU A 59 0.78 8.18 -8.07
C GLU A 59 0.77 7.36 -9.36
N ASN A 60 0.06 7.79 -10.40
CA ASN A 60 0.08 7.17 -11.72
C ASN A 60 1.43 7.43 -12.44
N ASP A 61 1.84 6.46 -13.26
CA ASP A 61 3.15 6.44 -13.93
C ASP A 61 3.38 7.58 -14.94
N GLU A 62 2.31 8.27 -15.38
CA GLU A 62 2.39 9.39 -16.31
C GLU A 62 2.87 10.70 -15.66
N TYR A 63 2.78 10.80 -14.33
CA TYR A 63 3.10 12.05 -13.63
C TYR A 63 4.58 12.12 -13.24
N LYS A 64 5.30 13.09 -13.80
CA LYS A 64 6.69 13.35 -13.44
C LYS A 64 6.79 13.93 -12.02
N ILE A 65 7.20 13.10 -11.06
CA ILE A 65 7.45 13.52 -9.68
C ILE A 65 8.72 14.38 -9.63
N THR A 66 8.57 15.63 -9.20
CA THR A 66 9.70 16.49 -8.87
C THR A 66 10.22 16.20 -7.46
N GLU A 67 11.49 16.47 -7.20
CA GLU A 67 12.06 16.32 -5.84
C GLU A 67 11.30 17.15 -4.79
N LYS A 68 10.89 18.37 -5.16
CA LYS A 68 10.10 19.25 -4.29
C LYS A 68 8.75 18.63 -3.91
N LEU A 69 8.05 18.04 -4.89
CA LEU A 69 6.78 17.36 -4.64
C LEU A 69 7.00 16.15 -3.74
N PHE A 70 7.99 15.31 -4.06
CA PHE A 70 8.29 14.14 -3.24
C PHE A 70 8.61 14.52 -1.80
N ALA A 71 9.52 15.47 -1.57
CA ALA A 71 9.92 15.90 -0.23
C ALA A 71 8.71 16.37 0.60
N LYS A 72 7.82 17.16 -0.01
CA LYS A 72 6.59 17.62 0.65
C LYS A 72 5.68 16.45 1.03
N VAL A 73 5.42 15.53 0.10
CA VAL A 73 4.50 14.41 0.32
C VAL A 73 5.09 13.40 1.31
N ASN A 74 6.37 13.05 1.18
CA ASN A 74 7.05 12.13 2.08
C ASN A 74 7.11 12.67 3.52
N GLY A 75 7.36 13.97 3.70
CA GLY A 75 7.31 14.60 5.03
C GLY A 75 5.93 14.50 5.71
N VAL A 76 4.84 14.47 4.93
CA VAL A 76 3.49 14.25 5.47
C VAL A 76 3.25 12.77 5.79
N ILE A 77 3.66 11.87 4.89
CA ILE A 77 3.61 10.41 5.12
C ILE A 77 4.30 10.04 6.43
N GLU A 78 5.51 10.57 6.67
CA GLU A 78 6.26 10.33 7.90
C GLU A 78 5.51 10.82 9.14
N LYS A 79 4.92 12.03 9.10
CA LYS A 79 4.14 12.57 10.21
C LYS A 79 2.93 11.71 10.55
N ILE A 80 2.19 11.26 9.54
CA ILE A 80 1.05 10.35 9.72
C ILE A 80 1.53 9.04 10.35
N SER A 81 2.59 8.43 9.79
CA SER A 81 3.11 7.14 10.30
C SER A 81 3.56 7.21 11.75
N LYS A 82 4.13 8.34 12.19
CA LYS A 82 4.59 8.58 13.56
C LYS A 82 3.44 8.85 14.53
N GLY A 83 2.32 9.36 14.05
CA GLY A 83 1.11 9.63 14.84
C GLY A 83 0.16 8.43 15.00
N VAL A 84 0.46 7.29 14.37
CA VAL A 84 -0.31 6.03 14.46
C VAL A 84 0.26 5.09 15.56
N LYS A 85 1.20 5.58 16.38
CA LYS A 85 1.70 4.86 17.56
C LYS A 85 0.72 4.91 18.74
#